data_AF-U3ABH2-F1
#
_entry.id   AF-U3ABH2-F1
#
_cell.length_a   1.000
_cell.length_b   1.000
_cell.length_c   1.000
_cell.angle_alpha   90.00
_cell.angle_beta   90.00
_cell.angle_gamma   90.00
#
_symmetry.space_group_name_H-M   'P 1'
#
loop_
_entity.id
_entity.type
_entity.pdbx_description
1 polymer ?
#
loop_
_entity_poly.entity_id
_entity_poly.type
_entity_poly.pdbx_seq_one_letter_code
_entity_poly.pdbx_strand_id
1 'polypeptide(L)' 'MFERDVLLDIAVNIIPLAMIIVFAAAFFVVNPWANDTTFSRVLQYALLVIPFVCLAVVTFVAARRVEVVEDVEVGP' A
#
# COMPACT_ATOMS: atom_id res chain seq x y z
N MET A 1 -20.83 -9.78 11.91
CA MET A 1 -19.56 -10.48 11.60
C MET A 1 -18.81 -9.78 10.46
N PHE A 2 -19.51 -9.22 9.46
CA PHE A 2 -18.93 -8.58 8.27
C PHE A 2 -17.99 -7.38 8.54
N GLU A 3 -18.32 -6.49 9.48
CA GLU A 3 -17.51 -5.27 9.72
C GLU A 3 -16.07 -5.55 10.16
N ARG A 4 -15.85 -6.60 10.97
CA ARG A 4 -14.50 -6.94 11.45
C ARG A 4 -13.62 -7.52 10.34
N ASP A 5 -14.20 -8.29 9.43
CA ASP A 5 -13.46 -8.91 8.33
C ASP A 5 -13.10 -7.87 7.26
N VAL A 6 -14.01 -6.94 6.94
CA VAL A 6 -13.74 -5.79 6.06
C VAL A 6 -12.68 -4.87 6.64
N LEU A 7 -12.77 -4.55 7.94
CA LEU A 7 -11.75 -3.76 8.62
C LEU A 7 -10.39 -4.46 8.67
N LEU A 8 -10.38 -5.80 8.83
CA LEU A 8 -9.17 -6.60 8.78
C LEU A 8 -8.52 -6.54 7.39
N ASP A 9 -9.31 -6.71 6.32
CA ASP A 9 -8.81 -6.69 4.94
C ASP A 9 -8.23 -5.32 4.56
N ILE A 10 -8.90 -4.24 4.95
CA ILE A 10 -8.40 -2.87 4.75
C ILE A 10 -7.12 -2.65 5.56
N ALA A 11 -7.08 -3.06 6.83
CA ALA A 11 -5.90 -2.90 7.68
C ALA A 11 -4.68 -3.68 7.18
N VAL A 12 -4.87 -4.92 6.73
CA VAL A 12 -3.80 -5.78 6.19
C VAL A 12 -3.14 -5.16 4.95
N ASN A 13 -3.85 -4.31 4.20
CA ASN A 13 -3.32 -3.64 3.01
C ASN A 13 -2.82 -2.19 3.27
N ILE A 14 -3.51 -1.44 4.14
CA ILE A 14 -3.13 -0.07 4.53
C ILE A 14 -1.84 -0.04 5.35
N ILE A 15 -1.64 -0.99 6.27
CA ILE A 15 -0.47 -1.00 7.15
C ILE A 15 0.83 -1.12 6.31
N PRO A 16 0.96 -2.08 5.37
CA PRO A 16 2.10 -2.13 4.46
C PRO A 16 2.33 -0.84 3.66
N LEU A 17 1.26 -0.23 3.12
CA LEU A 17 1.36 1.02 2.35
C LEU A 17 1.91 2.16 3.21
N ALA A 18 1.39 2.32 4.43
CA ALA A 18 1.86 3.33 5.37
C ALA A 18 3.34 3.11 5.74
N MET A 19 3.74 1.87 5.99
CA MET A 19 5.13 1.52 6.31
C MET A 19 6.10 1.85 5.16
N ILE A 20 5.74 1.53 3.92
CA ILE A 20 6.56 1.85 2.76
C ILE A 20 6.72 3.37 2.62
N ILE A 21 5.65 4.15 2.78
CA ILE A 21 5.71 5.62 2.71
C ILE A 21 6.63 6.17 3.81
N VAL A 22 6.46 5.72 5.05
CA VAL A 22 7.25 6.20 6.19
C VAL A 22 8.73 5.92 5.97
N PHE A 23 9.10 4.70 5.59
CA PHE A 23 10.51 4.36 5.35
C PHE A 23 11.07 5.01 4.09
N ALA A 24 10.29 5.14 3.02
CA ALA A 24 10.71 5.86 1.83
C ALA A 24 11.00 7.33 2.16
N ALA A 25 10.13 8.00 2.91
CA ALA A 25 10.34 9.37 3.36
C ALA A 25 11.55 9.49 4.30
N ALA A 26 11.68 8.58 5.26
CA ALA A 26 12.82 8.55 6.18
C ALA A 26 14.15 8.36 5.43
N PHE A 27 14.22 7.45 4.46
CA PHE A 27 15.42 7.19 3.67
C PHE A 27 15.68 8.23 2.58
N PHE A 28 14.66 8.99 2.20
CA PHE A 28 14.83 10.16 1.36
C PHE A 28 15.54 11.30 2.12
N VAL A 29 15.18 11.50 3.39
CA VAL A 29 15.77 12.55 4.26
C VAL A 29 17.14 12.12 4.80
N VAL A 30 17.23 10.89 5.31
CA VAL A 30 18.46 10.29 5.84
C VAL A 30 18.94 9.30 4.80
N ASN A 31 20.09 9.55 4.16
CA ASN A 31 20.65 8.63 3.17
C ASN A 31 21.74 7.73 3.80
N PRO A 32 21.40 6.57 4.39
CA PRO A 32 22.38 5.66 4.97
C PRO A 32 23.26 4.98 3.92
N TRP A 33 22.91 5.04 2.64
CA TRP A 33 23.58 4.34 1.54
C TRP A 33 24.26 5.33 0.57
N ALA A 34 24.75 6.46 1.07
CA ALA A 34 25.27 7.56 0.25
C ALA A 34 26.40 7.16 -0.72
N ASN A 35 27.11 6.05 -0.46
CA ASN A 35 28.27 5.60 -1.23
C ASN A 35 27.94 4.57 -2.32
N ASP A 36 26.67 4.19 -2.50
CA ASP A 36 26.27 3.18 -3.47
C ASP A 36 26.26 3.68 -4.93
N THR A 37 26.43 2.74 -5.87
CA THR A 37 26.28 3.01 -7.30
C THR A 37 24.85 3.39 -7.67
N THR A 38 24.69 4.16 -8.75
CA THR A 38 23.38 4.59 -9.26
C THR A 38 22.42 3.42 -9.50
N PHE A 39 22.94 2.26 -9.91
CA PHE A 39 22.14 1.05 -10.10
C PHE A 39 21.51 0.55 -8.80
N SER A 40 22.27 0.46 -7.70
CA SER A 40 21.75 0.02 -6.41
C SER A 40 20.64 0.92 -5.88
N ARG A 41 20.75 2.24 -6.11
CA ARG A 41 19.72 3.21 -5.73
C ARG A 41 18.43 3.01 -6.52
N VAL A 42 18.52 2.86 -7.84
CA VAL A 42 17.35 2.61 -8.70
C VAL A 42 16.67 1.31 -8.28
N LEU A 43 17.44 0.26 -7.99
CA LEU A 43 16.91 -1.01 -7.55
C LEU A 43 16.20 -0.91 -6.19
N GLN A 44 16.77 -0.21 -5.21
CA GLN A 44 16.11 0.02 -3.91
C GLN A 44 14.75 0.72 -4.07
N TYR A 45 14.70 1.83 -4.81
CA TYR A 45 13.43 2.54 -5.02
C TYR A 45 12.44 1.71 -5.85
N ALA A 46 12.90 0.95 -6.86
CA ALA A 46 12.03 0.05 -7.61
C ALA A 46 11.42 -1.03 -6.69
N LEU A 47 12.21 -1.61 -5.78
CA LEU A 47 11.74 -2.59 -4.81
C LEU A 47 10.75 -2.02 -3.77
N LEU A 48 10.68 -0.70 -3.60
CA LEU A 48 9.67 -0.04 -2.76
C LEU A 48 8.44 0.37 -3.57
N VAL A 49 8.65 0.98 -4.74
CA VAL A 49 7.59 1.55 -5.57
C VAL A 49 6.73 0.44 -6.20
N ILE A 50 7.34 -0.66 -6.66
CA ILE A 50 6.60 -1.77 -7.27
C ILE A 50 5.58 -2.37 -6.29
N PRO A 51 5.97 -2.86 -5.08
CA PRO A 51 5.00 -3.39 -4.14
C PRO A 51 4.02 -2.32 -3.65
N PHE A 52 4.45 -1.07 -3.50
CA PHE A 52 3.55 0.03 -3.16
C PHE A 52 2.42 0.18 -4.18
N VAL A 53 2.76 0.25 -5.47
CA VAL A 53 1.77 0.39 -6.54
C VAL A 53 0.88 -0.85 -6.63
N CYS A 54 1.47 -2.05 -6.56
CA CYS A 54 0.69 -3.29 -6.57
C CYS A 54 -0.32 -3.35 -5.42
N LEU A 55 0.11 -3.05 -4.20
CA LEU A 55 -0.76 -3.05 -3.01
C LEU A 55 -1.82 -1.95 -3.10
N ALA A 56 -1.46 -0.74 -3.56
CA ALA A 56 -2.42 0.34 -3.75
C ALA A 56 -3.53 -0.04 -4.75
N VAL A 57 -3.16 -0.67 -5.86
CA VAL A 57 -4.14 -1.16 -6.85
C VAL A 57 -5.04 -2.24 -6.26
N VAL A 58 -4.47 -3.24 -5.56
CA VAL A 58 -5.26 -4.30 -4.93
C VAL A 58 -6.20 -3.72 -3.87
N THR A 59 -5.72 -2.77 -3.06
CA THR A 59 -6.52 -2.07 -2.03
C THR A 59 -7.68 -1.32 -2.68
N PHE A 60 -7.42 -0.58 -3.76
CA PHE A 60 -8.44 0.18 -4.46
C PHE A 60 -9.52 -0.72 -5.07
N VAL A 61 -9.10 -1.83 -5.69
CA VAL A 61 -10.04 -2.81 -6.25
C VAL A 61 -10.87 -3.46 -5.13
N ALA A 62 -10.26 -3.78 -3.99
CA ALA A 62 -10.97 -4.34 -2.84
C ALA A 62 -12.00 -3.36 -2.27
N ALA A 63 -11.63 -2.09 -2.06
CA ALA A 63 -12.54 -1.05 -1.58
C ALA A 63 -13.75 -0.86 -2.51
N ARG A 64 -13.52 -0.77 -3.82
CA ARG A 64 -14.61 -0.66 -4.80
C ARG A 64 -15.54 -1.87 -4.81
N ARG A 65 -15.04 -3.07 -4.52
CA ARG A 65 -15.88 -4.27 -4.44
C ARG A 65 -16.79 -4.22 -3.22
N VAL A 66 -16.30 -3.71 -2.09
CA VAL A 66 -17.09 -3.56 -0.86
C VAL A 66 -18.22 -2.55 -1.07
N GLU A 67 -17.93 -1.36 -1.63
CA GLU A 67 -18.94 -0.34 -1.93
C GLU A 67 -20.07 -0.91 -2.82
N VAL A 68 -19.72 -1.62 -3.89
CA VAL A 68 -20.71 -2.22 -4.81
C VAL A 68 -21.58 -3.28 -4.11
N VAL A 69 -21.04 -4.04 -3.16
CA VAL A 69 -21.82 -5.04 -2.41
C VAL A 69 -22.79 -4.36 -1.43
N GLU A 70 -22.35 -3.31 -0.71
CA GLU A 70 -23.24 -2.52 0.16
C GLU A 70 -24.37 -1.85 -0.63
N ASP A 71 -24.08 -1.25 -1.79
CA ASP A 71 -25.09 -0.59 -2.64
C ASP A 71 -26.20 -1.55 -3.11
N VAL A 72 -25.86 -2.82 -3.36
CA VAL A 72 -26.81 -3.87 -3.76
C VAL A 72 -27.66 -4.34 -2.57
N GLU A 73 -27.10 -4.39 -1.36
CA GLU A 73 -27.85 -4.75 -0.15
C GLU A 73 -28.77 -3.62 0.37
N VAL A 74 -28.43 -2.35 0.09
CA VAL A 74 -29.15 -1.17 0.61
C VAL A 74 -30.12 -0.53 -0.41
N GLY A 75 -30.17 -1.02 -1.65
CA GLY A 75 -31.15 -0.62 -2.67
C GLY A 75 -32.60 -1.10 -2.40
N PRO A 76 -33.64 -0.38 -2.90
CA PRO A 76 -35.06 -0.53 -2.50
C PRO A 76 -35.71 -1.87 -2.81
#